data_AF-A0A7K4IKJ0-F1
#
_entry.id   AF-A0A7K4IKJ0-F1
#
_cell.length_a   1.000
_cell.length_b   1.000
_cell.length_c   1.000
_cell.angle_alpha   90.00
_cell.angle_beta   90.00
_cell.angle_gamma   90.00
#
_symmetry.space_group_name_H-M   'P 1'
#
loop_
_entity.id
_entity.type
_entity.pdbx_description
1 polymer ?
#
loop_
_entity_poly.entity_id
_entity_poly.type
_entity_poly.pdbx_seq_one_letter_code
_entity_poly.pdbx_strand_id
1 'polypeptide(L)'
;MNAEEPFKIVILQLILSKKPESALEALSKYYYVETPKLKVGMPKGHSKNTGCYVQKTKTIHVSNQDILCDPYVILHEFYHHLRVQDGVHRGTEKNANRFARGYIEAYMARYLKIKSEGSTEEWG
;
A
#
# COMPACT_ATOMS: atom_id res chain seq x y z
N MET A 1 -4.09 22.95 -0.79
CA MET A 1 -4.47 21.53 -0.58
C MET A 1 -3.18 20.72 -0.52
N ASN A 2 -2.98 19.94 0.52
CA ASN A 2 -1.80 19.07 0.64
C ASN A 2 -1.97 17.92 -0.36
N ALA A 3 -1.19 17.91 -1.45
CA ALA A 3 -1.37 16.95 -2.56
C ALA A 3 -1.16 15.48 -2.16
N GLU A 4 -0.60 15.24 -0.97
CA GLU A 4 -0.32 13.94 -0.40
C GLU A 4 -1.60 13.15 -0.05
N GLU A 5 -2.66 13.81 0.44
CA GLU A 5 -3.89 13.12 0.87
C GLU A 5 -4.69 12.55 -0.32
N PRO A 6 -4.98 13.31 -1.40
CA PRO A 6 -5.59 12.75 -2.60
C PRO A 6 -4.79 11.59 -3.20
N PHE A 7 -3.46 11.69 -3.20
CA PHE A 7 -2.59 10.62 -3.69
C PHE A 7 -2.77 9.33 -2.88
N LYS A 8 -2.73 9.42 -1.55
CA LYS A 8 -2.96 8.26 -0.66
C LYS A 8 -4.28 7.57 -0.92
N ILE A 9 -5.34 8.35 -1.13
CA ILE A 9 -6.69 7.84 -1.44
C ILE A 9 -6.69 7.07 -2.76
N VAL A 10 -6.09 7.63 -3.82
CA VAL A 10 -6.01 6.98 -5.14
C VAL A 10 -5.23 5.66 -5.06
N ILE A 11 -4.10 5.62 -4.35
CA ILE A 11 -3.33 4.40 -4.16
C ILE A 11 -4.17 3.31 -3.49
N LEU A 12 -4.88 3.65 -2.41
CA LEU A 12 -5.71 2.69 -1.70
C LEU A 12 -6.86 2.20 -2.57
N GLN A 13 -7.50 3.08 -3.34
CA GLN A 13 -8.55 2.71 -4.31
C GLN A 13 -8.05 1.76 -5.39
N LEU A 14 -6.84 1.94 -5.93
CA LEU A 14 -6.25 1.03 -6.92
C LEU A 14 -6.09 -0.38 -6.33
N ILE A 15 -5.56 -0.49 -5.11
CA ILE A 15 -5.37 -1.80 -4.45
C ILE A 15 -6.73 -2.47 -4.19
N LEU A 16 -7.70 -1.74 -3.61
CA LEU A 16 -9.05 -2.25 -3.36
C LEU A 16 -9.79 -2.65 -4.66
N SER A 17 -9.50 -1.97 -5.77
CA SER A 17 -10.09 -2.25 -7.09
C SER A 17 -9.36 -3.37 -7.85
N LYS A 18 -8.57 -4.19 -7.15
CA LYS A 18 -7.81 -5.32 -7.70
C LYS A 18 -6.79 -4.89 -8.77
N LYS A 19 -6.17 -3.72 -8.61
CA LYS A 19 -5.10 -3.18 -9.46
C LYS A 19 -3.83 -2.84 -8.67
N PRO A 20 -3.27 -3.79 -7.89
CA PRO A 20 -2.11 -3.52 -7.04
C PRO A 20 -0.85 -3.19 -7.85
N GLU A 21 -0.67 -3.72 -9.07
CA GLU A 21 0.46 -3.37 -9.93
C GLU A 21 0.43 -1.89 -10.32
N SER A 22 -0.73 -1.37 -10.72
CA SER A 22 -0.89 0.07 -11.00
C SER A 22 -0.64 0.93 -9.77
N ALA A 23 -1.02 0.45 -8.58
CA ALA A 23 -0.72 1.14 -7.33
C ALA A 23 0.79 1.20 -7.06
N LEU A 24 1.50 0.08 -7.27
CA LEU A 24 2.96 0.00 -7.12
C LEU A 24 3.67 0.89 -8.14
N GLU A 25 3.23 0.95 -9.40
CA GLU A 25 3.77 1.87 -10.40
C GLU A 25 3.60 3.34 -9.99
N ALA A 26 2.40 3.72 -9.52
CA ALA A 26 2.11 5.08 -9.09
C ALA A 26 2.93 5.47 -7.84
N LEU A 27 3.05 4.56 -6.86
CA LEU A 27 3.92 4.73 -5.69
C LEU A 27 5.38 4.90 -6.11
N SER A 28 5.88 4.04 -6.99
CA SER A 28 7.27 4.05 -7.43
C SER A 28 7.61 5.35 -8.16
N LYS A 29 6.70 5.83 -9.00
CA LYS A 29 6.81 7.15 -9.64
C LYS A 29 6.82 8.30 -8.63
N TYR A 30 5.95 8.25 -7.62
CA TYR A 30 5.84 9.31 -6.61
C TYR A 30 7.09 9.40 -5.72
N TYR A 31 7.66 8.25 -5.33
CA TYR A 31 8.84 8.17 -4.48
C TYR A 31 10.17 8.09 -5.26
N TYR A 32 10.13 8.12 -6.59
CA TYR A 32 11.31 8.04 -7.47
C TYR A 32 12.15 6.77 -7.26
N VAL A 33 11.49 5.63 -7.09
CA VAL A 33 12.13 4.30 -6.96
C VAL A 33 11.72 3.38 -8.11
N GLU A 34 12.47 2.29 -8.31
CA GLU A 34 12.11 1.26 -9.30
C GLU A 34 10.84 0.51 -8.86
N THR A 35 9.92 0.21 -9.78
CA THR A 35 8.72 -0.56 -9.42
C THR A 35 9.07 -1.99 -8.98
N PRO A 36 8.72 -2.42 -7.75
CA PRO A 36 8.93 -3.79 -7.34
C PRO A 36 8.00 -4.74 -8.11
N LYS A 37 8.48 -5.95 -8.39
CA LYS A 37 7.66 -7.03 -8.93
C LYS A 37 6.65 -7.49 -7.87
N LEU A 38 5.49 -7.97 -8.31
CA LEU A 38 4.47 -8.55 -7.44
C LEU A 38 4.26 -10.03 -7.78
N LYS A 39 4.27 -10.91 -6.78
CA LYS A 39 4.15 -12.36 -6.99
C LYS A 39 3.34 -13.04 -5.90
N VAL A 40 2.46 -13.97 -6.29
CA VAL A 40 1.79 -14.90 -5.37
C VAL A 40 2.69 -16.09 -5.05
N GLY A 41 2.73 -16.46 -3.78
CA GLY A 41 3.53 -17.55 -3.23
C GLY A 41 4.75 -17.05 -2.45
N MET A 42 4.96 -17.61 -1.26
CA MET A 42 6.02 -17.17 -0.35
C MET A 42 7.37 -17.82 -0.64
N PRO A 43 8.50 -17.09 -0.44
CA PRO A 43 9.81 -17.70 -0.48
C PRO A 43 10.00 -18.72 0.65
N LYS A 44 10.91 -19.68 0.44
CA LYS A 44 11.19 -20.75 1.41
C LYS A 44 11.53 -20.15 2.78
N GLY A 45 10.88 -20.66 3.84
CA GLY A 45 11.06 -20.18 5.22
C GLY A 45 10.14 -19.02 5.63
N HIS A 46 9.36 -18.44 4.71
CA HIS A 46 8.45 -17.32 4.99
C HIS A 46 6.96 -17.67 4.84
N SER A 47 6.61 -18.96 4.81
CA SER A 47 5.23 -19.41 4.56
C SER A 47 4.22 -18.98 5.63
N LYS A 48 4.67 -18.52 6.80
CA LYS A 48 3.82 -18.02 7.88
C LYS A 48 3.44 -16.53 7.72
N ASN A 49 4.11 -15.80 6.83
CA ASN A 49 3.84 -14.38 6.65
C ASN A 49 2.78 -14.17 5.57
N THR A 50 1.99 -13.12 5.72
CA THR A 50 0.99 -12.71 4.73
C THR A 50 1.63 -12.04 3.51
N GLY A 51 2.70 -11.28 3.74
CA GLY A 51 3.53 -10.64 2.71
C GLY A 51 5.02 -10.72 3.05
N CYS A 52 5.87 -10.52 2.05
CA CYS A 52 7.32 -10.38 2.24
C CYS A 52 7.98 -9.69 1.04
N TYR A 53 8.68 -8.60 1.29
CA TYR A 53 9.59 -7.99 0.33
C TYR A 53 10.95 -8.69 0.31
N VAL A 54 11.40 -9.07 -0.88
CA VAL A 54 12.71 -9.67 -1.14
C VAL A 54 13.58 -8.66 -1.89
N GLN A 55 14.56 -8.09 -1.19
CA GLN A 55 15.50 -7.10 -1.74
C GLN A 55 16.25 -7.61 -2.97
N LYS A 56 16.75 -8.85 -2.94
CA LYS A 56 17.60 -9.41 -4.01
C LYS A 56 16.91 -9.40 -5.37
N THR A 57 15.60 -9.64 -5.42
CA THR A 57 14.82 -9.70 -6.65
C THR A 57 13.88 -8.51 -6.83
N LYS A 58 13.89 -7.57 -5.88
CA LYS A 58 12.96 -6.44 -5.78
C LYS A 58 11.51 -6.91 -5.95
N THR A 59 11.12 -7.93 -5.20
CA THR A 59 9.82 -8.58 -5.35
C THR A 59 9.04 -8.54 -4.04
N ILE A 60 7.80 -8.06 -4.11
CA ILE A 60 6.80 -8.25 -3.07
C ILE A 60 6.13 -9.60 -3.32
N HIS A 61 6.29 -10.49 -2.36
CA HIS A 61 5.59 -11.77 -2.31
C HIS A 61 4.36 -11.65 -1.42
N VAL A 62 3.27 -12.29 -1.81
CA VAL A 62 2.07 -12.43 -0.99
C VAL A 62 1.68 -13.90 -0.86
N SER A 63 1.02 -14.27 0.25
CA SER A 63 0.72 -15.67 0.53
C SER A 63 -0.34 -16.28 -0.40
N ASN A 64 -1.30 -15.48 -0.87
CA ASN A 64 -2.35 -15.89 -1.79
C ASN A 64 -2.87 -14.69 -2.61
N GLN A 65 -3.80 -14.94 -3.53
CA GLN A 65 -4.35 -13.94 -4.45
C GLN A 65 -5.20 -12.87 -3.75
N ASP A 66 -5.87 -13.20 -2.64
CA ASP A 66 -6.71 -12.24 -1.91
C ASP A 66 -5.86 -11.13 -1.27
N ILE A 67 -4.65 -11.49 -0.81
CA ILE A 67 -3.70 -10.55 -0.21
C ILE A 67 -3.20 -9.50 -1.22
N LEU A 68 -3.26 -9.78 -2.53
CA LEU A 68 -2.96 -8.77 -3.55
C LEU A 68 -3.86 -7.52 -3.43
N CYS A 69 -5.04 -7.68 -2.84
CA CYS A 69 -6.01 -6.61 -2.66
C CYS A 69 -6.03 -6.06 -1.23
N ASP A 70 -5.11 -6.50 -0.34
CA ASP A 70 -4.97 -5.98 1.01
C ASP A 70 -4.06 -4.74 0.99
N PRO A 71 -4.61 -3.51 1.15
CA PRO A 71 -3.80 -2.30 1.09
C PRO A 71 -2.76 -2.23 2.21
N TYR A 72 -3.05 -2.81 3.38
CA TYR A 72 -2.12 -2.78 4.49
C TYR A 72 -0.85 -3.56 4.15
N VAL A 73 -1.00 -4.80 3.66
CA VAL A 73 0.13 -5.67 3.33
C VAL A 73 0.92 -5.09 2.16
N ILE A 74 0.26 -4.67 1.08
CA ILE A 74 0.94 -4.12 -0.10
C ILE A 74 1.74 -2.86 0.25
N LEU A 75 1.16 -1.93 1.02
CA LEU A 75 1.86 -0.70 1.43
C LEU A 75 2.99 -0.98 2.42
N HIS A 76 2.80 -1.96 3.32
CA HIS A 76 3.84 -2.38 4.26
C HIS A 76 5.07 -2.93 3.53
N GLU A 77 4.88 -3.84 2.58
CA GLU A 77 5.99 -4.40 1.81
C GLU A 77 6.61 -3.38 0.85
N PHE A 78 5.80 -2.47 0.29
CA PHE A 78 6.33 -1.36 -0.51
C PHE A 78 7.21 -0.42 0.32
N TYR A 79 6.88 -0.18 1.60
CA TYR A 79 7.74 0.62 2.46
C TYR A 79 9.13 -0.03 2.64
N HIS A 80 9.19 -1.35 2.82
CA HIS A 80 10.47 -2.05 2.88
C HIS A 80 11.27 -1.90 1.57
N HIS A 81 10.58 -1.96 0.43
CA HIS A 81 11.19 -1.67 -0.86
C HIS A 81 11.77 -0.24 -0.92
N LEU A 82 10.96 0.76 -0.58
CA LEU A 82 11.35 2.17 -0.57
C LEU A 82 12.62 2.41 0.27
N ARG A 83 12.66 1.91 1.50
CA ARG A 83 13.79 2.15 2.40
C ARG A 83 15.08 1.53 1.89
N VAL A 84 15.00 0.32 1.33
CA VAL A 84 16.14 -0.35 0.71
C VAL A 84 16.66 0.44 -0.50
N GLN A 85 15.78 1.05 -1.31
CA GLN A 85 16.20 1.87 -2.45
C GLN A 85 16.78 3.22 -2.02
N ASP A 86 16.31 3.81 -0.92
CA ASP A 86 16.86 5.03 -0.30
C ASP A 86 18.27 4.85 0.32
N GLY A 87 18.87 3.66 0.21
CA GLY A 87 20.15 3.33 0.85
C GLY A 87 20.07 3.20 2.37
N VAL A 88 18.87 3.26 2.93
CA VAL A 88 18.63 3.00 4.35
C VAL A 88 18.46 1.49 4.50
N HIS A 89 18.91 0.91 5.62
CA HIS A 89 18.56 -0.47 5.95
C HIS A 89 17.03 -0.68 5.84
N ARG A 90 16.57 -1.94 5.78
CA ARG A 90 15.23 -2.42 5.34
C ARG A 90 13.98 -1.68 5.85
N GLY A 91 14.08 -0.65 6.69
CA GLY A 91 13.00 -0.05 7.43
C GLY A 91 12.74 -0.84 8.70
N THR A 92 12.07 -0.23 9.67
CA THR A 92 11.58 -0.94 10.84
C THR A 92 10.14 -1.36 10.60
N GLU A 93 9.73 -2.49 11.15
CA GLU A 93 8.33 -2.96 11.13
C GLU A 93 7.37 -1.86 11.62
N LYS A 94 7.78 -1.12 12.66
CA LYS A 94 7.01 0.01 13.21
C LYS A 94 6.77 1.09 12.17
N ASN A 95 7.77 1.44 11.37
CA ASN A 95 7.62 2.46 10.34
C ASN A 95 6.82 1.96 9.14
N ALA A 96 6.98 0.68 8.75
CA ALA A 96 6.17 0.06 7.72
C ALA A 96 4.67 0.06 8.10
N ASN A 97 4.37 -0.30 9.35
CA ASN A 97 3.02 -0.23 9.91
C ASN A 97 2.46 1.19 9.88
N ARG A 98 3.27 2.18 10.29
CA ARG A 98 2.87 3.60 10.27
C ARG A 98 2.63 4.09 8.84
N PHE A 99 3.48 3.71 7.90
CA PHE A 99 3.34 4.06 6.50
C PHE A 99 2.01 3.54 5.95
N ALA A 100 1.72 2.25 6.10
CA ALA A 100 0.48 1.64 5.64
C ALA A 100 -0.77 2.28 6.29
N ARG A 101 -0.75 2.50 7.62
CA ARG A 101 -1.86 3.14 8.34
C ARG A 101 -2.15 4.54 7.84
N GLY A 102 -1.13 5.33 7.50
CA GLY A 102 -1.33 6.69 7.01
C GLY A 102 -2.15 6.77 5.72
N TYR A 103 -2.11 5.76 4.85
CA TYR A 103 -2.96 5.71 3.65
C TYR A 103 -4.40 5.31 4.02
N ILE A 104 -4.56 4.33 4.91
CA ILE A 104 -5.87 3.87 5.38
C ILE A 104 -6.61 4.99 6.11
N GLU A 105 -5.93 5.71 7.00
CA GLU A 105 -6.50 6.83 7.75
C GLU A 105 -6.96 7.96 6.82
N ALA A 106 -6.15 8.32 5.81
CA ALA A 106 -6.52 9.31 4.80
C ALA A 106 -7.79 8.90 4.03
N TYR A 107 -7.87 7.64 3.61
CA TYR A 107 -9.06 7.12 2.94
C TYR A 107 -10.29 7.12 3.85
N MET A 108 -10.16 6.67 5.10
CA MET A 108 -11.27 6.63 6.05
C MET A 108 -11.77 8.03 6.43
N ALA A 109 -10.86 8.99 6.62
CA ALA A 109 -11.22 10.38 6.87
C ALA A 109 -12.04 10.95 5.71
N ARG A 110 -11.62 10.70 4.45
CA ARG A 110 -12.37 11.12 3.27
C ARG A 110 -13.73 10.42 3.19
N TYR A 111 -13.78 9.12 3.42
CA TYR A 111 -15.02 8.32 3.40
C TYR A 111 -16.05 8.84 4.41
N LEU A 112 -15.62 9.09 5.66
CA LEU A 112 -16.49 9.62 6.71
C LEU A 112 -17.02 11.01 6.36
N LYS A 113 -16.17 11.87 5.79
CA LYS A 113 -16.57 13.20 5.33
C LYS A 113 -17.65 13.14 4.25
N ILE A 114 -17.48 12.29 3.23
CA ILE A 114 -18.50 12.07 2.18
C ILE A 114 -19.80 11.57 2.80
N LYS A 115 -19.72 10.60 3.72
CA LYS A 115 -20.89 10.04 4.37
C LYS A 115 -21.66 11.08 5.20
N SER A 116 -20.95 11.97 5.90
CA SER A 116 -21.59 13.08 6.64
C SER A 116 -22.22 14.14 5.73
N GLU A 117 -21.63 14.39 4.57
CA GLU A 117 -22.14 15.35 3.57
C GLU A 117 -23.34 14.76 2.79
N GLY A 118 -23.37 13.45 2.54
CA GLY A 118 -24.46 12.79 1.82
C GLY A 118 -25.71 12.45 2.65
N SER A 119 -25.67 12.57 3.99
CA SER A 119 -26.83 12.34 4.86
C SER A 119 -27.75 13.56 5.03
N THR A 120 -27.51 14.67 4.32
CA THR A 120 -28.32 15.90 4.43
C THR A 120 -29.40 16.07 3.34
N GLU A 121 -29.55 15.13 2.40
CA GLU A 121 -30.46 15.26 1.24
C GLU A 121 -31.61 14.21 1.18
N GLU A 122 -32.10 13.69 2.31
CA GLU A 122 -33.29 12.80 2.32
C GLU A 122 -34.48 13.29 3.18
N TRP A 123 -34.71 14.61 3.24
CA TRP A 123 -36.01 15.15 3.66
C TRP A 123 -36.40 16.38 2.84
N GLY A 124 -37.15 16.13 1.76
CA GLY A 124 -37.84 17.11 0.94
C GLY A 124 -39.10 16.49 0.35
#